data_AF-A0A8S3JAP1-F1
#
_entry.id   AF-A0A8S3JAP1-F1
#
_cell.length_a   1.000
_cell.length_b   1.000
_cell.length_c   1.000
_cell.angle_alpha   90.00
_cell.angle_beta   90.00
_cell.angle_gamma   90.00
#
_symmetry.space_group_name_H-M   'P 1'
#
loop_
_entity.id
_entity.type
_entity.pdbx_description
1 polymer ?
#
loop_
_entity_poly.entity_id
_entity_poly.type
_entity_poly.pdbx_seq_one_letter_code
_entity_poly.pdbx_strand_id
1 'polypeptide(L)'
;KLALVTEHIECRSLFNPEFPNIEQGKLEMWLDFFPMSRPPSSGITDITPPKPTSYQLRLTVWNTSDVELNDENFLTGEKSSDIYVKAWIVGENVDAEQTDIHYRSLSGEGNFNWRFIFDFQFLDIEEKIVFEAKDSVFQVGNTVKKIPPRIIIRVYDADFFSADDFLGECILNLTSFKYGAKSS
;
A
#
# COMPACT_ATOMS: atom_id res chain seq x y z
N LYS A 1 -6.35 -17.27 11.97
CA LYS A 1 -7.39 -18.17 11.40
C LYS A 1 -8.46 -18.34 12.47
N LEU A 2 -9.64 -17.75 12.29
CA LEU A 2 -10.78 -18.01 13.19
C LEU A 2 -11.21 -19.46 12.95
N ALA A 3 -11.09 -20.31 13.97
CA ALA A 3 -11.64 -21.66 13.91
C ALA A 3 -13.15 -21.52 14.01
N LEU A 4 -13.84 -21.80 12.90
CA LEU A 4 -15.30 -21.71 12.85
C LEU A 4 -15.89 -22.90 13.61
N VAL A 5 -16.82 -22.63 14.53
CA VAL A 5 -17.56 -23.68 15.25
C VAL A 5 -18.61 -24.23 14.27
N THR A 6 -18.40 -25.46 13.78
CA THR A 6 -19.23 -26.09 12.75
C THR A 6 -20.70 -26.24 13.14
N GLU A 7 -21.00 -26.22 14.44
CA GLU A 7 -22.36 -26.32 14.99
C GLU A 7 -23.26 -25.14 14.57
N HIS A 8 -22.68 -24.00 14.18
CA HIS A 8 -23.40 -22.77 13.84
C HIS A 8 -23.43 -22.48 12.34
N ILE A 9 -23.00 -23.43 11.50
CA ILE A 9 -22.99 -23.28 10.04
C ILE A 9 -24.01 -24.24 9.44
N GLU A 10 -25.02 -23.68 8.77
CA GLU A 10 -25.96 -24.45 7.95
C GLU A 10 -25.52 -24.39 6.48
N CYS A 11 -25.28 -25.55 5.88
CA CYS A 11 -25.00 -25.67 4.45
C CYS A 11 -26.20 -26.29 3.73
N ARG A 12 -26.73 -25.62 2.71
CA ARG A 12 -27.80 -26.14 1.84
C ARG A 12 -27.31 -26.27 0.41
N SER A 13 -27.44 -27.47 -0.15
CA SER A 13 -27.21 -27.71 -1.57
C SER A 13 -28.31 -27.05 -2.41
N LEU A 14 -27.90 -26.36 -3.49
CA LEU A 14 -28.78 -25.70 -4.43
C LEU A 14 -29.00 -26.61 -5.64
N PHE A 15 -30.27 -26.81 -5.99
CA PHE A 15 -30.71 -27.66 -7.10
C PHE A 15 -31.55 -26.85 -8.09
N ASN A 16 -31.26 -27.00 -9.39
CA ASN A 16 -32.12 -26.55 -10.47
C ASN A 16 -33.29 -27.55 -10.63
N PRO A 17 -34.57 -27.11 -10.63
CA PRO A 17 -35.72 -27.99 -10.87
C PRO A 17 -35.65 -28.82 -12.16
N GLU A 18 -34.97 -28.33 -13.20
CA GLU A 18 -34.76 -29.06 -14.45
C GLU A 18 -33.76 -30.23 -14.31
N PHE A 19 -32.85 -30.13 -13.33
CA PHE A 19 -31.81 -31.12 -13.03
C PHE A 19 -31.69 -31.38 -11.52
N PRO A 20 -32.74 -31.94 -10.89
CA PRO A 20 -32.85 -32.01 -9.42
C PRO A 20 -31.85 -32.97 -8.77
N ASN A 21 -31.22 -33.86 -9.56
CA ASN A 21 -30.23 -34.81 -9.08
C ASN A 21 -28.79 -34.30 -9.20
N ILE A 22 -28.59 -33.09 -9.72
CA ILE A 22 -27.28 -32.48 -9.89
C ILE A 22 -27.24 -31.25 -8.98
N GLU A 23 -26.29 -31.23 -8.05
CA GLU A 23 -26.03 -30.04 -7.24
C GLU A 23 -25.34 -28.97 -8.10
N GLN A 24 -25.87 -27.74 -8.14
CA GLN A 24 -25.29 -26.61 -8.89
C GLN A 24 -24.63 -25.55 -8.00
N GLY A 25 -24.66 -25.74 -6.68
CA GLY A 25 -24.01 -24.84 -5.74
C GLY A 25 -24.36 -25.17 -4.31
N LYS A 26 -23.78 -24.42 -3.37
CA LYS A 26 -24.06 -24.53 -1.93
C LYS A 26 -24.27 -23.14 -1.36
N LEU A 27 -25.27 -23.00 -0.51
CA LEU A 27 -25.46 -21.85 0.36
C LEU A 27 -24.92 -22.21 1.74
N GLU A 28 -23.99 -21.42 2.26
CA GLU A 28 -23.48 -21.57 3.63
C GLU A 28 -23.94 -20.36 4.45
N MET A 29 -24.58 -20.62 5.59
CA MET A 29 -25.17 -19.60 6.45
C MET A 29 -24.70 -19.77 7.88
N TRP A 30 -24.42 -18.66 8.55
CA TRP A 30 -24.25 -18.63 10.00
C TRP A 30 -25.62 -18.56 10.67
N LEU A 31 -25.89 -19.50 11.58
CA LEU A 31 -27.09 -19.54 12.39
C LEU A 31 -26.77 -19.17 13.84
N ASP A 32 -27.48 -18.16 14.36
CA ASP A 32 -27.54 -17.89 15.79
C ASP A 32 -28.87 -18.41 16.36
N PHE A 33 -28.79 -19.32 17.32
CA PHE A 33 -29.96 -19.87 18.01
C PHE A 33 -30.21 -19.10 19.32
N PHE A 34 -31.40 -18.53 19.46
CA PHE A 34 -31.83 -17.84 20.68
C PHE A 34 -32.94 -18.62 21.41
N PRO A 35 -32.90 -18.72 22.76
CA PRO A 35 -34.00 -19.31 23.52
C PRO A 35 -35.28 -18.51 23.33
N MET A 36 -36.44 -19.17 23.19
CA MET A 36 -37.73 -18.46 23.03
C MET A 36 -38.07 -17.52 24.21
N SER A 37 -37.48 -17.75 25.39
CA SER A 37 -37.66 -16.92 26.59
C SER A 37 -36.85 -15.63 26.58
N ARG A 38 -35.90 -15.47 25.65
CA ARG A 38 -35.04 -14.29 25.55
C ARG A 38 -34.97 -13.83 24.08
N PRO A 39 -35.49 -12.64 23.74
CA PRO A 39 -35.29 -12.11 22.40
C PRO A 39 -33.79 -11.96 22.13
N PRO A 40 -33.35 -12.03 20.85
CA PRO A 40 -31.97 -11.77 20.47
C PRO A 40 -31.49 -10.46 21.10
N SER A 41 -30.42 -10.51 21.90
CA SER A 41 -29.92 -9.32 22.59
C SER A 41 -29.15 -8.37 21.68
N SER A 42 -28.68 -8.88 20.53
CA SER A 42 -28.02 -8.11 19.49
C SER A 42 -29.02 -7.77 18.37
N GLY A 43 -28.99 -6.53 17.89
CA GLY A 43 -29.67 -6.16 16.65
C GLY A 43 -29.11 -6.92 15.44
N ILE A 44 -29.76 -6.79 14.28
CA ILE A 44 -29.28 -7.36 13.01
C ILE A 44 -27.85 -6.88 12.76
N THR A 45 -26.93 -7.81 12.57
CA THR A 45 -25.54 -7.50 12.21
C THR A 45 -25.50 -6.93 10.81
N ASP A 46 -24.95 -5.72 10.67
CA ASP A 46 -24.66 -5.16 9.35
C ASP A 46 -23.49 -5.94 8.72
N ILE A 47 -23.80 -6.69 7.65
CA ILE A 47 -22.84 -7.48 6.88
C ILE A 47 -22.31 -6.72 5.67
N THR A 48 -22.60 -5.43 5.55
CA THR A 48 -22.06 -4.59 4.49
C THR A 48 -20.54 -4.64 4.52
N PRO A 49 -19.86 -4.93 3.40
CA PRO A 49 -18.41 -4.92 3.36
C PRO A 49 -17.86 -3.58 3.87
N PRO A 50 -16.87 -3.57 4.77
CA PRO A 50 -16.30 -2.34 5.27
C PRO A 50 -15.72 -1.54 4.10
N LYS A 51 -16.00 -0.24 4.09
CA LYS A 51 -15.47 0.67 3.09
C LYS A 51 -14.06 1.10 3.47
N PRO A 52 -13.17 1.33 2.49
CA PRO A 52 -11.88 1.95 2.77
C PRO A 52 -12.05 3.34 3.40
N THR A 53 -11.12 3.68 4.28
CA THR A 53 -11.00 4.99 4.93
C THR A 53 -9.90 5.80 4.25
N SER A 54 -10.11 7.09 4.02
CA SER A 54 -9.06 7.99 3.50
C SER A 54 -8.00 8.25 4.57
N TYR A 55 -6.73 8.06 4.21
CA TYR A 55 -5.56 8.43 5.02
C TYR A 55 -4.61 9.32 4.22
N GLN A 56 -3.76 10.03 4.95
CA GLN A 56 -2.68 10.83 4.38
C GLN A 56 -1.36 10.49 5.06
N LEU A 57 -0.37 10.08 4.28
CA LEU A 57 1.01 9.91 4.71
C LEU A 57 1.80 11.18 4.38
N ARG A 58 2.49 11.73 5.37
CA ARG A 58 3.45 12.82 5.19
C ARG A 58 4.85 12.28 5.46
N LEU A 59 5.68 12.26 4.43
CA LEU A 59 7.08 11.80 4.53
C LEU A 59 7.99 13.01 4.34
N THR A 60 8.80 13.34 5.35
CA THR A 60 9.80 14.40 5.24
C THR A 60 11.19 13.82 5.07
N VAL A 61 11.85 14.19 3.97
CA VAL A 61 13.26 13.90 3.70
C VAL A 61 14.06 15.12 4.13
N TRP A 62 14.76 15.01 5.26
CA TRP A 62 15.61 16.09 5.75
C TRP A 62 16.92 16.15 4.97
N ASN A 63 17.68 15.07 5.04
CA ASN A 63 18.99 14.93 4.42
C ASN A 63 19.33 13.45 4.17
N THR A 64 20.37 13.23 3.39
CA THR A 64 21.10 11.96 3.26
C THR A 64 22.50 12.11 3.84
N SER A 65 23.15 10.98 4.13
CA SER A 65 24.57 10.90 4.48
C SER A 65 25.14 9.58 3.96
N ASP A 66 26.46 9.52 3.77
CA ASP A 66 27.19 8.32 3.35
C ASP A 66 26.67 7.69 2.04
N VAL A 67 26.14 8.52 1.13
CA VAL A 67 25.75 8.09 -0.22
C VAL A 67 26.99 7.82 -1.06
N GLU A 68 26.98 6.73 -1.84
CA GLU A 68 28.08 6.39 -2.74
C GLU A 68 28.29 7.49 -3.79
N LEU A 69 29.56 7.82 -4.05
CA LEU A 69 29.97 8.84 -5.02
C LEU A 69 30.33 8.15 -6.34
N ASN A 70 29.42 8.19 -7.31
CA ASN A 70 29.58 7.45 -8.57
C ASN A 70 30.16 8.29 -9.71
N ASP A 71 29.99 9.61 -9.70
CA ASP A 71 30.61 10.49 -10.68
C ASP A 71 32.10 10.67 -10.40
N GLU A 72 32.90 10.77 -11.46
CA GLU A 72 34.30 11.15 -11.39
C GLU A 72 34.58 12.26 -12.40
N ASN A 73 35.09 13.40 -11.92
CA ASN A 73 35.47 14.49 -12.78
C ASN A 73 36.70 14.13 -13.62
N PHE A 74 36.56 14.09 -14.94
CA PHE A 74 37.61 13.67 -15.87
C PHE A 74 38.93 14.47 -15.76
N LEU A 75 38.88 15.74 -15.32
CA LEU A 75 40.07 16.60 -15.22
C LEU A 75 40.74 16.52 -13.84
N THR A 76 39.95 16.39 -12.77
CA THR A 76 40.46 16.47 -11.39
C THR A 76 40.51 15.12 -10.67
N GLY A 77 39.80 14.10 -11.17
CA GLY A 77 39.59 12.82 -10.49
C GLY A 77 38.73 12.93 -9.22
N GLU A 78 38.10 14.09 -8.98
CA GLU A 78 37.25 14.29 -7.81
C GLU A 78 35.93 13.54 -7.99
N LYS A 79 35.55 12.76 -6.98
CA LYS A 79 34.30 12.01 -7.00
C LYS A 79 33.15 12.82 -6.44
N SER A 80 31.98 12.69 -7.03
CA SER A 80 30.75 13.33 -6.57
C SER A 80 29.51 12.50 -6.90
N SER A 81 28.35 12.95 -6.44
CA SER A 81 27.04 12.49 -6.93
C SER A 81 26.01 13.62 -6.88
N ASP A 82 25.09 13.62 -7.82
CA ASP A 82 23.92 14.48 -7.95
C ASP A 82 22.69 13.79 -7.33
N ILE A 83 22.50 13.93 -6.03
CA ILE A 83 21.59 13.06 -5.26
C ILE A 83 20.14 13.56 -5.32
N TYR A 84 19.19 12.65 -5.55
CA TYR A 84 17.76 12.92 -5.29
C TYR A 84 17.03 11.69 -4.74
N VAL A 85 15.84 11.92 -4.16
CA VAL A 85 15.03 10.86 -3.54
C VAL A 85 13.68 10.77 -4.21
N LYS A 86 13.25 9.54 -4.57
CA LYS A 86 11.89 9.23 -5.03
C LYS A 86 11.14 8.44 -3.96
N ALA A 87 9.83 8.65 -3.87
CA ALA A 87 8.97 7.84 -2.99
C ALA A 87 7.59 7.61 -3.59
N TRP A 88 7.00 6.44 -3.33
CA TRP A 88 5.64 6.08 -3.77
C TRP A 88 5.02 4.98 -2.89
N ILE A 89 3.68 4.92 -2.90
CA ILE A 89 2.91 3.89 -2.19
C ILE A 89 2.39 2.83 -3.17
N VAL A 90 1.74 3.27 -4.25
CA VAL A 90 1.02 2.38 -5.17
C VAL A 90 1.97 1.78 -6.21
N GLY A 91 2.77 2.63 -6.84
CA GLY A 91 3.73 2.19 -7.84
C GLY A 91 4.47 3.37 -8.46
N GLU A 92 5.69 3.11 -8.91
CA GLU A 92 6.58 4.15 -9.41
C GLU A 92 5.97 4.95 -10.59
N ASN A 93 5.19 4.29 -11.44
CA ASN A 93 4.53 4.93 -12.59
C ASN A 93 3.11 5.46 -12.27
N VAL A 94 2.71 5.45 -10.99
CA VAL A 94 1.35 5.78 -10.55
C VAL A 94 1.34 7.02 -9.66
N ASP A 95 2.09 6.98 -8.57
CA ASP A 95 2.05 8.00 -7.51
C ASP A 95 3.45 8.38 -7.02
N ALA A 96 4.50 8.14 -7.81
CA ALA A 96 5.83 8.57 -7.42
C ALA A 96 5.97 10.09 -7.41
N GLU A 97 6.49 10.58 -6.30
CA GLU A 97 6.99 11.94 -6.15
C GLU A 97 8.51 11.90 -5.96
N GLN A 98 9.17 13.01 -6.25
CA GLN A 98 10.62 13.16 -6.07
C GLN A 98 11.00 14.51 -5.47
N THR A 99 12.16 14.55 -4.81
CA THR A 99 12.78 15.80 -4.35
C THR A 99 13.36 16.60 -5.51
N ASP A 100 13.87 17.79 -5.22
CA ASP A 100 14.91 18.43 -6.02
C ASP A 100 16.21 17.61 -6.00
N ILE A 101 17.13 17.97 -6.90
CA ILE A 101 18.46 17.34 -7.02
C ILE A 101 19.46 18.17 -6.21
N HIS A 102 20.20 17.49 -5.33
CA HIS A 102 21.35 18.05 -4.64
C HIS A 102 22.60 17.82 -5.48
N TYR A 103 23.02 18.84 -6.22
CA TYR A 103 24.15 18.75 -7.14
C TYR A 103 25.50 18.67 -6.44
N ARG A 104 26.36 17.80 -6.96
CA ARG A 104 27.79 17.68 -6.67
C ARG A 104 28.06 17.47 -5.18
N SER A 105 27.41 16.48 -4.58
CA SER A 105 27.76 16.02 -3.24
C SER A 105 29.16 15.42 -3.26
N LEU A 106 30.09 15.98 -2.48
CA LEU A 106 31.47 15.49 -2.36
C LEU A 106 31.67 14.54 -1.17
N SER A 107 30.68 14.46 -0.29
CA SER A 107 30.71 13.69 0.96
C SER A 107 29.62 12.61 1.03
N GLY A 108 28.73 12.54 0.04
CA GLY A 108 27.54 11.70 0.07
C GLY A 108 26.40 12.31 0.90
N GLU A 109 26.55 13.56 1.35
CA GLU A 109 25.50 14.33 2.02
C GLU A 109 24.65 15.08 0.99
N GLY A 110 23.32 15.02 1.14
CA GLY A 110 22.36 15.82 0.37
C GLY A 110 21.34 16.43 1.32
N ASN A 111 20.99 17.70 1.14
CA ASN A 111 20.06 18.41 2.02
C ASN A 111 18.83 18.86 1.24
N PHE A 112 17.65 18.39 1.65
CA PHE A 112 16.41 18.56 0.89
C PHE A 112 15.35 19.35 1.66
N ASN A 113 15.16 19.05 2.96
CA ASN A 113 14.03 19.57 3.75
C ASN A 113 12.70 19.46 2.97
N TRP A 114 12.50 18.32 2.32
CA TRP A 114 11.39 18.09 1.39
C TRP A 114 10.27 17.31 2.08
N ARG A 115 9.01 17.61 1.75
CA ARG A 115 7.85 16.89 2.31
C ARG A 115 6.96 16.36 1.19
N PHE A 116 6.93 15.04 1.05
CA PHE A 116 5.96 14.32 0.25
C PHE A 116 4.62 14.20 0.99
N ILE A 117 3.53 14.21 0.23
CA ILE A 117 2.16 14.07 0.75
C ILE A 117 1.42 13.05 -0.11
N PHE A 118 1.16 11.87 0.44
CA PHE A 118 0.44 10.80 -0.24
C PHE A 118 -0.94 10.60 0.38
N ASP A 119 -1.99 10.82 -0.41
CA ASP A 119 -3.36 10.48 -0.03
C ASP A 119 -3.70 9.07 -0.55
N PHE A 120 -4.24 8.20 0.30
CA PHE A 120 -4.57 6.82 -0.07
C PHE A 120 -5.80 6.30 0.67
N GLN A 121 -6.44 5.28 0.10
CA GLN A 121 -7.55 4.58 0.75
C GLN A 121 -7.03 3.33 1.45
N PHE A 122 -7.38 3.15 2.72
CA PHE A 122 -6.94 2.01 3.53
C PHE A 122 -8.13 1.21 4.03
N LEU A 123 -8.08 -0.10 3.84
CA LEU A 123 -9.09 -1.04 4.30
C LEU A 123 -8.59 -1.72 5.57
N ASP A 124 -9.08 -1.26 6.72
CA ASP A 124 -8.59 -1.67 8.04
C ASP A 124 -8.71 -3.18 8.29
N ILE A 125 -9.82 -3.81 7.87
CA ILE A 125 -10.07 -5.24 8.13
C ILE A 125 -9.09 -6.17 7.41
N GLU A 126 -8.56 -5.74 6.25
CA GLU A 126 -7.61 -6.52 5.46
C GLU A 126 -6.17 -6.01 5.62
N GLU A 127 -5.99 -4.88 6.30
CA GLU A 127 -4.73 -4.14 6.37
C GLU A 127 -4.13 -3.91 4.97
N LYS A 128 -4.93 -3.39 4.04
CA LYS A 128 -4.53 -3.15 2.64
C LYS A 128 -4.80 -1.73 2.20
N ILE A 129 -3.94 -1.23 1.31
CA ILE A 129 -4.24 -0.04 0.53
C ILE A 129 -5.06 -0.44 -0.68
N VAL A 130 -6.11 0.33 -0.93
CA VAL A 130 -7.06 0.13 -2.01
C VAL A 130 -6.93 1.27 -3.00
N PHE A 131 -6.88 0.95 -4.28
CA PHE A 131 -6.86 1.96 -5.34
C PHE A 131 -7.52 1.42 -6.60
N GLU A 132 -7.93 2.32 -7.48
CA GLU A 132 -8.49 1.97 -8.77
C GLU A 132 -7.41 2.08 -9.85
N ALA A 133 -7.28 1.05 -10.68
CA ALA A 133 -6.37 1.07 -11.82
C ALA A 133 -6.95 0.27 -13.00
N LYS A 134 -6.55 0.64 -14.22
CA LYS A 134 -6.85 -0.15 -15.42
C LYS A 134 -5.88 -1.32 -15.53
N ASP A 135 -6.35 -2.51 -15.87
CA ASP A 135 -5.46 -3.65 -16.13
C ASP A 135 -4.87 -3.62 -17.54
N SER A 136 -5.55 -2.96 -18.48
CA SER A 136 -5.09 -2.79 -19.85
C SER A 136 -5.57 -1.47 -20.43
N VAL A 137 -4.78 -0.89 -21.33
CA VAL A 137 -5.13 0.32 -22.09
C VAL A 137 -6.43 0.14 -22.89
N PHE A 138 -6.76 -1.11 -23.23
CA PHE A 138 -7.96 -1.47 -24.01
C PHE A 138 -9.18 -1.84 -23.15
N GLN A 139 -9.04 -1.92 -21.82
CA GLN A 139 -10.15 -2.27 -20.94
C GLN A 139 -11.03 -1.05 -20.64
N VAL A 140 -12.35 -1.24 -20.70
CA VAL A 140 -13.33 -0.23 -20.31
C VAL A 140 -13.59 -0.33 -18.81
N GLY A 141 -13.28 0.74 -18.07
CA GLY A 141 -13.46 0.83 -16.63
C GLY A 141 -12.18 0.60 -15.82
N ASN A 142 -12.22 0.95 -14.54
CA ASN A 142 -11.16 0.68 -13.59
C ASN A 142 -11.48 -0.58 -12.79
N THR A 143 -10.44 -1.27 -12.35
CA THR A 143 -10.54 -2.40 -11.42
C THR A 143 -9.98 -1.98 -10.06
N VAL A 144 -10.68 -2.37 -9.00
CA VAL A 144 -10.23 -2.14 -7.63
C VAL A 144 -9.11 -3.12 -7.32
N LYS A 145 -7.92 -2.58 -7.00
CA LYS A 145 -6.74 -3.33 -6.60
C LYS A 145 -6.45 -3.12 -5.14
N LYS A 146 -5.78 -4.11 -4.55
CA LYS A 146 -5.37 -4.11 -3.14
C LYS A 146 -3.89 -4.46 -3.04
N ILE A 147 -3.12 -3.68 -2.30
CA ILE A 147 -1.69 -3.89 -2.08
C ILE A 147 -1.34 -3.83 -0.59
N PRO A 148 -0.21 -4.45 -0.18
CA PRO A 148 0.33 -4.25 1.16
C PRO A 148 0.57 -2.75 1.45
N PRO A 149 0.32 -2.28 2.67
CA PRO A 149 0.44 -0.88 3.04
C PRO A 149 1.91 -0.53 3.29
N ARG A 150 2.66 -0.26 2.22
CA ARG A 150 4.09 0.05 2.27
C ARG A 150 4.38 1.32 1.50
N ILE A 151 5.33 2.12 1.99
CA ILE A 151 5.98 3.18 1.23
C ILE A 151 7.35 2.68 0.79
N ILE A 152 7.66 2.88 -0.50
CA ILE A 152 8.97 2.63 -1.07
C ILE A 152 9.66 3.98 -1.23
N ILE A 153 10.90 4.07 -0.76
CA ILE A 153 11.74 5.26 -0.83
C ILE A 153 13.04 4.82 -1.49
N ARG A 154 13.47 5.52 -2.55
CA ARG A 154 14.70 5.22 -3.28
C ARG A 154 15.55 6.46 -3.44
N VAL A 155 16.87 6.26 -3.35
CA VAL A 155 17.88 7.29 -3.57
C VAL A 155 18.55 7.01 -4.92
N TYR A 156 18.79 8.07 -5.68
CA TYR A 156 19.35 8.03 -7.01
C TYR A 156 20.48 9.04 -7.18
N ASP A 157 21.40 8.74 -8.10
CA ASP A 157 22.35 9.67 -8.69
C ASP A 157 21.80 10.16 -10.03
N ALA A 158 21.71 11.48 -10.24
CA ALA A 158 21.17 12.06 -11.46
C ALA A 158 22.25 12.21 -12.53
N ASP A 159 22.14 11.42 -13.59
CA ASP A 159 23.11 11.44 -14.67
C ASP A 159 22.72 12.41 -15.79
N PHE A 160 23.68 13.14 -16.34
CA PHE A 160 23.41 14.09 -17.42
C PHE A 160 23.23 13.44 -18.80
N PHE A 161 23.88 12.29 -19.04
CA PHE A 161 23.95 11.64 -20.35
C PHE A 161 23.55 10.15 -20.35
N SER A 162 23.31 9.57 -19.18
CA SER A 162 22.91 8.17 -18.96
C SER A 162 21.59 8.11 -18.18
N ALA A 163 21.12 6.88 -17.91
CA ALA A 163 20.02 6.68 -17.00
C ALA A 163 20.52 6.82 -15.55
N ASP A 164 19.76 7.52 -14.72
CA ASP A 164 20.07 7.72 -13.30
C ASP A 164 20.42 6.41 -12.57
N ASP A 165 21.50 6.46 -11.80
CA ASP A 165 21.99 5.31 -11.05
C ASP A 165 21.20 5.13 -9.76
N PHE A 166 20.72 3.92 -9.53
CA PHE A 166 20.07 3.55 -8.27
C PHE A 166 21.11 3.34 -7.17
N LEU A 167 20.99 4.09 -6.08
CA LEU A 167 21.94 4.07 -4.97
C LEU A 167 21.43 3.27 -3.76
N GLY A 168 20.11 3.24 -3.53
CA GLY A 168 19.57 2.49 -2.40
C GLY A 168 18.05 2.56 -2.25
N GLU A 169 17.50 1.59 -1.52
CA GLU A 169 16.06 1.45 -1.27
C GLU A 169 15.77 1.25 0.23
N CYS A 170 14.72 1.92 0.70
CA CYS A 170 14.10 1.70 1.99
C CYS A 170 12.60 1.41 1.78
N ILE A 171 12.11 0.32 2.36
CA ILE A 171 10.69 -0.04 2.34
C ILE A 171 10.17 -0.02 3.77
N LEU A 172 9.19 0.85 4.03
CA LEU A 172 8.57 0.95 5.36
C LEU A 172 7.15 0.38 5.31
N ASN A 173 6.84 -0.49 6.27
CA ASN A 173 5.48 -0.99 6.47
C ASN A 173 4.66 0.01 7.29
N LEU A 174 3.61 0.56 6.71
CA LEU A 174 2.80 1.62 7.33
C LEU A 174 2.03 1.12 8.56
N THR A 175 1.72 -0.18 8.63
CA THR A 175 1.06 -0.77 9.82
C THR A 175 2.02 -1.00 10.99
N SER A 176 3.34 -0.94 10.74
CA SER A 176 4.36 -1.09 11.78
C SER A 176 4.67 0.21 12.52
N PHE A 177 4.12 1.36 12.07
CA PHE A 177 4.32 2.62 12.78
C PHE A 177 3.63 2.56 14.15
N LYS A 178 4.41 2.78 15.21
CA LYS A 178 3.85 3.00 16.54
C LYS A 178 3.03 4.29 16.51
N TYR A 179 2.03 4.39 17.39
CA TYR A 179 1.28 5.63 17.59
C TYR A 179 2.23 6.82 17.62
N GLY A 180 1.97 7.79 16.73
CA GLY A 180 2.77 9.00 16.64
C GLY A 180 2.80 9.75 17.97
N ALA A 181 3.82 10.58 18.16
CA ALA A 181 3.80 11.56 19.24
C ALA A 181 2.47 12.33 19.17
N LYS A 182 1.82 12.57 20.33
CA LYS A 182 0.62 13.40 20.38
C LYS A 182 0.94 14.70 19.65
N SER A 183 0.07 15.09 18.73
CA SER A 183 0.18 16.34 17.97
C SER A 183 0.53 17.50 18.91
N SER A 184 1.62 18.20 18.62
CA SER A 184 1.99 19.46 19.27
C SER A 184 0.98 20.56 18.98
#